data_AF-A0A958HG95-F1
#
_entry.id   AF-A0A958HG95-F1
#
_cell.length_a   1.000
_cell.length_b   1.000
_cell.length_c   1.000
_cell.angle_alpha   90.00
_cell.angle_beta   90.00
_cell.angle_gamma   90.00
#
_symmetry.space_group_name_H-M   'P 1'
#
loop_
_entity.id
_entity.type
_entity.pdbx_description
1 polymer ?
#
loop_
_entity_poly.entity_id
_entity_poly.type
_entity_poly.pdbx_seq_one_letter_code
_entity_poly.pdbx_strand_id
1 'polypeptide(L)'
;MTRKETPDVLGELLAGPPTDADIPAPPAQPTPPPKARTSRAAGSSGGKAKQAKQPEPAPAPKGWDYLIVSFSNYRGWRPRYINGQEIRNWNQAPVIHDYLAQLGQDGWEMVGAGGGKTLYGASDFYQLFLKRAKK
;
A
#
# COMPACT_ATOMS: atom_id res chain seq x y z
N MET A 1 -36.27 -53.45 16.34
CA MET A 1 -36.28 -51.97 16.29
C MET A 1 -34.85 -51.50 16.46
N THR A 2 -34.19 -51.17 15.35
CA THR A 2 -32.73 -50.91 15.31
C THR A 2 -32.51 -49.44 15.01
N ARG A 3 -31.94 -48.70 15.97
CA ARG A 3 -31.62 -47.27 15.84
C ARG A 3 -30.28 -47.14 15.11
N LYS A 4 -30.24 -46.38 14.01
CA LYS A 4 -29.00 -46.09 13.28
C LYS A 4 -28.17 -45.10 14.09
N GLU A 5 -26.95 -45.49 14.45
CA GLU A 5 -25.94 -44.57 14.99
C GLU A 5 -25.39 -43.69 13.87
N THR A 6 -25.36 -42.38 14.10
CA THR A 6 -24.69 -41.38 13.26
C THR A 6 -23.25 -41.24 13.73
N PRO A 7 -22.23 -41.41 12.87
CA PRO A 7 -20.85 -41.23 13.27
C PRO A 7 -20.53 -39.74 13.53
N ASP A 8 -19.84 -39.50 14.65
CA ASP A 8 -19.32 -38.22 15.12
C ASP A 8 -18.16 -37.74 14.22
N VAL A 9 -18.41 -36.75 13.35
CA VAL A 9 -17.41 -36.21 12.40
C VAL A 9 -16.72 -34.94 12.94
N LEU A 10 -16.86 -34.63 14.24
CA LEU A 10 -16.34 -33.38 14.82
C LEU A 10 -15.03 -33.53 15.63
N GLY A 11 -14.45 -34.73 15.69
CA GLY A 11 -13.21 -35.00 16.45
C GLY A 11 -11.89 -34.85 15.68
N GLU A 12 -11.88 -34.91 14.35
CA GLU A 12 -10.63 -35.02 13.56
C GLU A 12 -10.08 -33.71 12.98
N LEU A 13 -10.78 -32.58 13.13
CA LEU A 13 -10.32 -31.28 12.59
C LEU A 13 -9.43 -30.47 13.55
N LEU A 14 -9.04 -31.05 14.69
CA LEU A 14 -8.19 -30.42 15.70
C LEU A 14 -6.82 -31.09 15.88
N ALA A 15 -6.37 -31.87 14.88
CA ALA A 15 -5.02 -32.41 14.83
C ALA A 15 -4.21 -31.65 13.76
N GLY A 16 -3.47 -30.62 14.18
CA GLY A 16 -2.45 -30.01 13.34
C GLY A 16 -1.24 -30.94 13.19
N PRO A 17 -0.63 -31.06 12.00
CA PRO A 17 0.69 -31.65 11.89
C PRO A 17 1.79 -30.61 12.21
N PRO A 18 2.88 -31.01 12.87
CA PRO A 18 4.09 -30.20 12.95
C PRO A 18 4.77 -30.25 11.57
N THR A 19 5.20 -29.11 11.05
CA THR A 19 6.08 -29.09 9.88
C THR A 19 7.21 -28.12 10.15
N ASP A 20 8.30 -28.67 10.70
CA ASP A 20 9.65 -28.25 10.38
C ASP A 20 9.80 -28.33 8.86
N ALA A 21 9.73 -27.19 8.20
CA ALA A 21 10.15 -27.01 6.82
C ALA A 21 10.81 -25.64 6.73
N ASP A 22 12.14 -25.67 6.71
CA ASP A 22 12.99 -24.93 5.79
C ASP A 22 12.51 -23.50 5.49
N ILE A 23 13.11 -22.51 6.16
CA ILE A 23 12.99 -21.10 5.78
C ILE A 23 13.86 -20.91 4.53
N PRO A 24 13.32 -20.78 3.30
CA PRO A 24 14.12 -20.28 2.21
C PRO A 24 14.55 -18.85 2.54
N ALA A 25 15.84 -18.59 2.38
CA ALA A 25 16.45 -17.27 2.51
C ALA A 25 15.62 -16.19 1.78
N PRO A 26 15.53 -14.96 2.33
CA PRO A 26 14.82 -13.88 1.65
C PRO A 26 15.40 -13.67 0.24
N PRO A 27 14.55 -13.53 -0.79
CA PRO A 27 15.03 -13.31 -2.15
C PRO A 27 15.83 -12.01 -2.23
N ALA A 28 16.95 -12.10 -2.93
CA ALA A 28 17.90 -11.03 -3.17
C ALA A 28 17.22 -9.73 -3.65
N GLN A 29 17.74 -8.61 -3.16
CA GLN A 29 17.35 -7.25 -3.53
C GLN A 29 17.30 -7.08 -5.06
N PRO A 30 16.30 -6.39 -5.62
CA PRO A 30 16.34 -5.99 -7.02
C PRO A 30 17.49 -5.01 -7.24
N THR A 31 18.45 -5.41 -8.05
CA THR A 31 19.56 -4.59 -8.52
C THR A 31 19.05 -3.38 -9.32
N PRO A 32 19.71 -2.21 -9.22
CA PRO A 32 19.33 -1.04 -9.98
C PRO A 32 19.54 -1.28 -11.49
N PRO A 33 18.64 -0.81 -12.38
CA PRO A 33 18.78 -0.98 -13.81
C PRO A 33 20.01 -0.24 -14.38
N PRO A 34 20.63 -0.77 -15.45
CA PRO A 34 21.85 -0.23 -16.02
C PRO A 34 21.65 1.17 -16.63
N LYS A 35 22.63 2.05 -16.39
CA LYS A 35 22.71 3.41 -16.94
C LYS A 35 22.68 3.37 -18.47
N ALA A 36 21.60 3.89 -19.06
CA ALA A 36 21.51 4.11 -20.49
C ALA A 36 22.51 5.21 -20.91
N ARG A 37 23.43 4.81 -21.80
CA ARG A 37 24.53 5.59 -22.33
C ARG A 37 23.98 6.59 -23.35
N THR A 38 24.33 7.86 -23.18
CA THR A 38 24.02 8.97 -24.08
C THR A 38 24.57 8.75 -25.49
N SER A 39 23.72 8.88 -26.51
CA SER A 39 24.15 9.22 -27.87
C SER A 39 23.58 10.59 -28.26
N ARG A 40 24.52 11.48 -28.58
CA ARG A 40 24.33 12.86 -29.05
C ARG A 40 24.27 12.83 -30.57
N ALA A 41 23.26 13.45 -31.18
CA ALA A 41 23.31 13.90 -32.57
C ALA A 41 22.43 15.14 -32.76
N ALA A 42 22.90 16.04 -33.62
CA ALA A 42 22.54 17.45 -33.72
C ALA A 42 21.18 17.71 -34.38
N GLY A 43 20.56 18.81 -33.95
CA GLY A 43 19.43 19.46 -34.62
C GLY A 43 19.42 20.94 -34.22
N SER A 44 19.95 21.77 -35.11
CA SER A 44 20.05 23.24 -34.97
C SER A 44 18.74 23.92 -35.35
N SER A 45 18.41 25.00 -34.62
CA SER A 45 17.88 26.28 -35.11
C SER A 45 16.58 26.77 -34.46
N GLY A 46 16.64 28.03 -34.00
CA GLY A 46 15.48 28.93 -33.99
C GLY A 46 14.82 29.19 -32.64
N GLY A 47 15.06 30.38 -32.07
CA GLY A 47 14.11 31.02 -31.14
C GLY A 47 14.72 31.52 -29.83
N LYS A 48 15.17 32.78 -29.81
CA LYS A 48 15.36 33.56 -28.58
C LYS A 48 13.98 33.80 -27.94
N ALA A 49 13.50 32.85 -27.14
CA ALA A 49 12.42 33.07 -26.20
C ALA A 49 13.04 33.36 -24.82
N LYS A 50 12.68 34.50 -24.24
CA LYS A 50 13.08 34.93 -22.89
C LYS A 50 12.83 33.78 -21.90
N GLN A 51 13.92 33.28 -21.34
CA GLN A 51 13.91 32.21 -20.34
C GLN A 51 13.29 32.78 -19.06
N ALA A 52 11.99 32.51 -18.88
CA ALA A 52 11.36 32.69 -17.59
C ALA A 52 12.13 31.84 -16.58
N LYS A 53 12.52 32.46 -15.47
CA LYS A 53 13.27 31.87 -14.36
C LYS A 53 12.56 30.57 -13.95
N GLN A 54 13.11 29.45 -14.36
CA GLN A 54 12.61 28.13 -14.02
C GLN A 54 12.66 28.05 -12.48
N PRO A 55 11.54 27.80 -11.78
CA PRO A 55 11.58 27.68 -10.33
C PRO A 55 12.58 26.58 -9.99
N GLU A 56 13.50 26.94 -9.10
CA GLU A 56 14.59 26.10 -8.64
C GLU A 56 14.03 24.72 -8.26
N PRO A 57 14.56 23.62 -8.82
CA PRO A 57 14.05 22.29 -8.53
C PRO A 57 14.18 22.07 -7.02
N ALA A 58 13.04 21.88 -6.35
CA ALA A 58 13.01 21.56 -4.94
C ALA A 58 14.00 20.41 -4.67
N PRO A 59 14.77 20.47 -3.56
CA PRO A 59 15.78 19.47 -3.26
C PRO A 59 15.15 18.08 -3.33
N ALA A 60 15.75 17.20 -4.13
CA ALA A 60 15.27 15.84 -4.27
C ALA A 60 15.17 15.21 -2.88
N PRO A 61 14.02 14.62 -2.52
CA PRO A 61 13.82 14.12 -1.17
C PRO A 61 14.84 13.03 -0.86
N LYS A 62 15.40 13.06 0.36
CA LYS A 62 16.42 12.10 0.83
C LYS A 62 15.89 10.66 0.96
N GLY A 63 14.60 10.47 0.73
CA GLY A 63 13.89 9.20 0.74
C GLY A 63 12.39 9.43 0.80
N TRP A 64 11.62 8.33 0.77
CA TRP A 64 10.16 8.36 0.87
C TRP A 64 9.69 7.66 2.14
N ASP A 65 8.67 8.23 2.78
CA ASP A 65 7.81 7.54 3.72
C ASP A 65 6.63 6.95 2.95
N TYR A 66 6.16 5.78 3.35
CA TYR A 66 4.99 5.12 2.76
C TYR A 66 3.92 4.93 3.82
N LEU A 67 2.66 5.08 3.40
CA LEU A 67 1.48 4.89 4.23
C LEU A 67 0.51 3.99 3.48
N ILE A 68 0.04 2.95 4.16
CA ILE A 68 -0.94 2.01 3.64
C ILE A 68 -2.17 2.10 4.52
N VAL A 69 -3.31 2.41 3.93
CA VAL A 69 -4.56 2.60 4.69
C VAL A 69 -5.63 1.68 4.13
N SER A 70 -6.22 0.84 4.99
CA SER A 70 -7.38 0.02 4.65
C SER A 70 -8.66 0.69 5.09
N PHE A 71 -9.69 0.62 4.27
CA PHE A 71 -11.00 1.22 4.53
C PHE A 71 -12.07 0.17 4.73
N SER A 72 -12.97 0.46 5.66
CA SER A 72 -14.18 -0.31 5.90
C SER A 72 -15.41 0.57 5.73
N ASN A 73 -16.53 -0.01 5.30
CA ASN A 73 -17.77 0.73 5.13
C ASN A 73 -18.59 0.69 6.41
N TYR A 74 -18.64 1.83 7.12
CA TYR A 74 -19.48 2.04 8.29
C TYR A 74 -20.04 3.46 8.29
N ARG A 75 -21.30 3.61 7.84
CA ARG A 75 -21.93 4.92 7.59
C ARG A 75 -21.02 5.82 6.74
N GLY A 76 -20.48 5.24 5.67
CA GLY A 76 -19.42 5.80 4.83
C GLY A 76 -18.11 5.01 4.92
N TRP A 77 -17.24 5.22 3.94
CA TRP A 77 -15.91 4.62 3.92
C TRP A 77 -15.01 5.31 4.94
N ARG A 78 -14.48 4.56 5.91
CA ARG A 78 -13.64 5.09 7.00
C ARG A 78 -12.35 4.28 7.10
N PRO A 79 -11.22 4.92 7.45
CA PRO A 79 -9.97 4.21 7.65
C PRO A 79 -10.10 3.31 8.87
N ARG A 80 -9.75 2.04 8.69
CA ARG A 80 -9.78 1.02 9.75
C ARG A 80 -8.39 0.57 10.16
N TYR A 81 -7.52 0.33 9.18
CA TYR A 81 -6.14 -0.05 9.43
C TYR A 81 -5.18 0.97 8.84
N ILE A 82 -4.13 1.30 9.57
CA ILE A 82 -2.99 2.09 9.08
C ILE A 82 -1.74 1.24 9.25
N ASN A 83 -1.04 0.97 8.15
CA ASN A 83 0.15 0.10 8.10
C ASN A 83 -0.09 -1.26 8.79
N GLY A 84 -1.28 -1.83 8.61
CA GLY A 84 -1.69 -3.11 9.21
C GLY A 84 -2.13 -3.04 10.68
N GLN A 85 -2.06 -1.87 11.33
CA GLN A 85 -2.53 -1.69 12.70
C GLN A 85 -3.95 -1.11 12.72
N GLU A 86 -4.85 -1.73 13.48
CA GLU A 86 -6.23 -1.25 13.61
C GLU A 86 -6.27 0.04 14.41
N ILE A 87 -6.99 1.03 13.90
CA ILE A 87 -7.21 2.30 14.60
C ILE A 87 -8.26 2.08 15.68
N ARG A 88 -7.98 2.57 16.90
CA ARG A 88 -8.97 2.60 17.98
C ARG A 88 -10.16 3.48 17.60
N ASN A 89 -11.37 2.99 17.82
CA ASN A 89 -12.62 3.70 17.46
C ASN A 89 -12.67 4.11 15.98
N TRP A 90 -12.21 3.24 15.07
CA TRP A 90 -12.24 3.50 13.62
C TRP A 90 -13.64 3.87 13.08
N ASN A 91 -14.70 3.42 13.74
CA ASN A 91 -16.09 3.76 13.44
C ASN A 91 -16.43 5.25 13.63
N GLN A 92 -15.62 5.98 14.39
CA GLN A 92 -15.70 7.44 14.58
C GLN A 92 -14.66 8.20 13.74
N ALA A 93 -13.78 7.51 13.03
CA ALA A 93 -12.79 8.14 12.15
C ALA A 93 -13.47 8.91 11.02
N PRO A 94 -12.85 9.98 10.47
CA PRO A 94 -13.42 10.75 9.38
C PRO A 94 -13.75 9.90 8.14
N VAL A 95 -14.67 10.39 7.32
CA VAL A 95 -15.01 9.74 6.05
C VAL A 95 -13.82 9.88 5.09
N ILE A 96 -13.67 8.95 4.16
CA ILE A 96 -12.52 8.83 3.25
C ILE A 96 -12.11 10.16 2.59
N HIS A 97 -13.08 11.00 2.18
CA HIS A 97 -12.80 12.28 1.54
C HIS A 97 -12.11 13.26 2.49
N ASP A 98 -12.62 13.40 3.72
CA ASP A 98 -12.04 14.29 4.74
C ASP A 98 -10.67 13.77 5.19
N TYR A 99 -10.55 12.45 5.34
CA TYR A 99 -9.30 11.81 5.71
C TYR A 99 -8.21 12.02 4.64
N LEU A 100 -8.55 11.90 3.35
CA LEU A 100 -7.63 12.18 2.26
C LEU A 100 -7.27 13.65 2.14
N ALA A 101 -8.22 14.56 2.39
CA ALA A 101 -7.93 15.98 2.44
C ALA A 101 -6.91 16.32 3.55
N GLN A 102 -7.06 15.73 4.73
CA GLN A 102 -6.11 15.85 5.84
C GLN A 102 -4.73 15.31 5.46
N LEU A 103 -4.66 14.11 4.88
CA LEU A 103 -3.40 13.52 4.42
C LEU A 103 -2.71 14.39 3.35
N GLY A 104 -3.46 14.98 2.43
CA GLY A 104 -2.93 15.91 1.43
C GLY A 104 -2.34 17.18 2.08
N GLN A 105 -2.97 17.71 3.13
CA GLN A 105 -2.43 18.84 3.90
C GLN A 105 -1.15 18.47 4.65
N ASP A 106 -1.04 17.23 5.12
CA ASP A 106 0.17 16.68 5.76
C ASP A 106 1.30 16.33 4.76
N GLY A 107 1.06 16.56 3.46
CA GLY A 107 2.01 16.33 2.37
C GLY A 107 2.06 14.88 1.88
N TRP A 108 1.08 14.04 2.23
CA TRP A 108 0.96 12.72 1.66
C TRP A 108 0.34 12.78 0.26
N GLU A 109 0.98 12.09 -0.67
CA GLU A 109 0.54 11.94 -2.05
C GLU A 109 0.04 10.52 -2.27
N MET A 110 -1.18 10.38 -2.79
CA MET A 110 -1.71 9.08 -3.17
C MET A 110 -0.94 8.55 -4.40
N VAL A 111 -0.42 7.34 -4.30
CA VAL A 111 0.28 6.66 -5.40
C VAL A 111 -0.57 5.59 -6.06
N GLY A 112 -1.58 5.08 -5.35
CA GLY A 112 -2.48 4.08 -5.89
C GLY A 112 -3.62 3.73 -4.94
N ALA A 113 -4.63 3.10 -5.51
CA ALA A 113 -5.75 2.50 -4.81
C ALA A 113 -5.89 1.06 -5.29
N GLY A 114 -6.15 0.13 -4.38
CA GLY A 114 -6.35 -1.27 -4.69
C GLY A 114 -7.56 -1.82 -3.95
N GLY A 115 -8.18 -2.85 -4.51
CA GLY A 115 -9.21 -3.60 -3.81
C GLY A 115 -9.04 -5.10 -3.99
N GLY A 116 -9.43 -5.89 -2.99
CA GLY A 116 -9.22 -7.32 -3.00
C GLY A 116 -9.67 -8.00 -1.71
N LYS A 117 -9.91 -9.31 -1.78
CA LYS A 117 -10.49 -10.12 -0.69
C LYS A 117 -9.47 -10.51 0.39
N THR A 118 -8.18 -10.23 0.19
CA THR A 118 -7.08 -10.71 1.03
C THR A 118 -5.89 -9.76 0.97
N LEU A 119 -6.05 -8.55 1.50
CA LEU A 119 -4.93 -7.68 1.79
C LEU A 119 -4.79 -7.59 3.32
N TYR A 120 -3.67 -8.09 3.86
CA TYR A 120 -3.39 -8.26 5.30
C TYR A 120 -4.29 -9.23 6.09
N GLY A 121 -4.94 -10.20 5.44
CA GLY A 121 -5.76 -11.20 6.12
C GLY A 121 -7.02 -10.66 6.80
N ALA A 122 -7.31 -9.36 6.63
CA ALA A 122 -8.55 -8.73 7.05
C ALA A 122 -9.55 -8.73 5.89
N SER A 123 -10.83 -8.85 6.20
CA SER A 123 -11.95 -8.83 5.23
C SER A 123 -12.18 -7.44 4.60
N ASP A 124 -11.25 -6.50 4.75
CA ASP A 124 -11.40 -5.14 4.24
C ASP A 124 -11.00 -5.08 2.77
N PHE A 125 -11.91 -4.55 1.97
CA PHE A 125 -11.86 -4.69 0.52
C PHE A 125 -11.10 -3.58 -0.20
N TYR A 126 -10.78 -2.46 0.46
CA TYR A 126 -10.24 -1.27 -0.20
C TYR A 126 -9.02 -0.73 0.55
N GLN A 127 -7.95 -0.48 -0.20
CA GLN A 127 -6.70 0.08 0.31
C GLN A 127 -6.23 1.25 -0.52
N LEU A 128 -5.60 2.20 0.16
CA LEU A 128 -4.87 3.30 -0.45
C LEU A 128 -3.40 3.22 -0.07
N PHE A 129 -2.56 3.51 -1.05
CA PHE A 129 -1.13 3.61 -0.90
C PHE A 129 -0.76 5.07 -1.09
N LEU A 130 -0.06 5.63 -0.12
CA LEU A 130 0.41 7.01 -0.17
C LEU A 130 1.93 7.06 0.09
N LYS A 131 2.56 8.09 -0.45
CA LYS A 131 3.97 8.41 -0.21
C LYS A 131 4.11 9.83 0.30
N ARG A 132 5.18 10.11 1.04
CA ARG A 132 5.56 11.47 1.42
C ARG A 132 7.07 11.61 1.38
N ALA A 133 7.55 12.75 0.93
CA ALA A 133 8.98 13.07 0.97
C ALA A 133 9.48 13.13 2.42
N LYS A 134 10.59 12.45 2.72
CA LYS A 134 11.30 12.64 3.99
C LYS A 134 11.93 14.03 4.03
N LYS A 135 11.65 14.79 5.09
CA LYS A 135 12.26 16.09 5.36
C LYS A 135 13.70 15.93 5.86
#